data_AF-A0A3P6SEN6-F1
#
_entry.id   AF-A0A3P6SEN6-F1
#
_cell.length_a   1.000
_cell.length_b   1.000
_cell.length_c   1.000
_cell.angle_alpha   90.00
_cell.angle_beta   90.00
_cell.angle_gamma   90.00
#
_symmetry.space_group_name_H-M   'P 1'
#
loop_
_entity.id
_entity.type
_entity.pdbx_description
1 polymer ?
#
loop_
_entity_poly.entity_id
_entity_poly.type
_entity_poly.pdbx_seq_one_letter_code
_entity_poly.pdbx_strand_id
1 'polypeptide(L)'
;MLVQHCETFVLEPQCSTAVFGCPTQVQAALDPVVHEAIWNVLVICDLKGFTCDLKSFAMLCNLRILLNARTVSQRAYCRLSDEERKIKLVEHIQNFREVYPDFQPTSIYGRRNLLREELERKDMLERRLRIDIPEFYVGSIVAVTYSDKKLVGMKNRFLGICISRRLEGLKSQFTLRNVIEGIGVEVMYEMYTPTITKIEVIKLEKRLDDDLSYLVDAYPEYSTFNIHMEPTSHVIGKPVPINPLKVKLRPPPWTRRWELFDYKGIEDVWSEQTAWYKKKLRRTKLTDLRKYDLIADYRQVATNIDEELAIEQEMLDFETKRRQAGVTKRRILRSAEQSHVRD
;
A
#
# COMPACT_ATOMS: atom_id res chain seq x y z
N MET A 1 88.80 -50.51 13.47
CA MET A 1 89.41 -49.83 12.31
C MET A 1 88.72 -48.50 12.15
N LEU A 2 89.52 -47.41 12.12
CA LEU A 2 89.20 -46.00 11.79
C LEU A 2 88.21 -45.30 12.75
N VAL A 3 88.60 -44.39 13.66
CA VAL A 3 89.42 -43.16 13.63
C VAL A 3 88.72 -41.95 12.96
N GLN A 4 88.26 -41.04 13.83
CA GLN A 4 88.29 -39.55 13.83
C GLN A 4 87.77 -38.71 12.64
N HIS A 5 86.88 -37.75 12.92
CA HIS A 5 87.12 -36.28 13.13
C HIS A 5 85.75 -35.59 13.43
N CYS A 6 85.53 -34.86 14.53
CA CYS A 6 85.90 -33.45 14.86
C CYS A 6 85.45 -32.45 13.78
N GLU A 7 84.64 -31.39 14.02
CA GLU A 7 84.66 -30.36 15.08
C GLU A 7 83.31 -29.60 15.22
N THR A 8 83.19 -28.90 16.35
CA THR A 8 82.05 -28.17 16.96
C THR A 8 81.77 -26.76 16.42
N PHE A 9 80.53 -26.23 16.51
CA PHE A 9 80.13 -24.83 16.87
C PHE A 9 78.57 -24.79 16.97
N VAL A 10 77.95 -24.87 18.16
CA VAL A 10 77.54 -23.81 19.13
C VAL A 10 76.25 -23.02 18.75
N LEU A 11 75.20 -23.30 19.55
CA LEU A 11 74.06 -22.48 20.02
C LEU A 11 72.75 -22.32 19.21
N GLU A 12 71.80 -23.21 19.54
CA GLU A 12 70.41 -23.01 20.07
C GLU A 12 69.86 -21.58 20.30
N PRO A 13 68.51 -21.35 20.41
CA PRO A 13 67.50 -22.28 20.96
C PRO A 13 66.15 -22.40 20.21
N GLN A 14 65.57 -23.61 20.16
CA GLN A 14 64.45 -24.13 20.99
C GLN A 14 63.07 -23.63 20.53
N CYS A 15 62.28 -24.48 19.88
CA CYS A 15 61.20 -25.32 20.46
C CYS A 15 59.83 -24.70 20.12
N SER A 16 58.77 -25.41 19.75
CA SER A 16 58.44 -26.83 19.79
C SER A 16 57.02 -26.97 19.18
N THR A 17 56.81 -27.96 18.30
CA THR A 17 55.75 -29.01 18.32
C THR A 17 54.41 -28.73 19.03
N ALA A 18 53.23 -29.17 18.58
CA ALA A 18 52.79 -30.37 17.84
C ALA A 18 51.34 -30.13 17.31
N VAL A 19 50.99 -30.50 16.07
CA VAL A 19 50.30 -31.75 15.65
C VAL A 19 49.10 -32.18 16.52
N PHE A 20 47.88 -32.04 15.97
CA PHE A 20 46.76 -32.99 16.10
C PHE A 20 45.91 -32.93 14.82
N GLY A 21 45.52 -34.09 14.28
CA GLY A 21 44.88 -34.22 12.97
C GLY A 21 43.39 -34.58 12.98
N CYS A 22 42.72 -34.16 11.88
CA CYS A 22 41.51 -34.69 11.19
C CYS A 22 40.16 -34.78 11.95
N PRO A 23 38.97 -34.86 11.28
CA PRO A 23 38.71 -35.04 9.84
C PRO A 23 37.48 -34.29 9.23
N THR A 24 37.24 -34.58 7.95
CA THR A 24 35.94 -34.67 7.22
C THR A 24 35.26 -33.43 6.62
N GLN A 25 34.95 -33.63 5.33
CA GLN A 25 34.21 -32.82 4.36
C GLN A 25 32.81 -32.39 4.83
N VAL A 26 32.49 -31.11 4.62
CA VAL A 26 31.15 -30.64 4.23
C VAL A 26 31.35 -29.56 3.17
N GLN A 27 31.22 -29.93 1.89
CA GLN A 27 31.06 -28.97 0.81
C GLN A 27 29.63 -28.41 0.86
N ALA A 28 29.45 -27.29 1.56
CA ALA A 28 28.27 -26.45 1.39
C ALA A 28 28.62 -25.36 0.36
N ALA A 29 27.87 -25.34 -0.74
CA ALA A 29 27.95 -24.30 -1.76
C ALA A 29 27.65 -22.94 -1.14
N LEU A 30 28.67 -22.08 -1.07
CA LEU A 30 28.55 -20.67 -0.70
C LEU A 30 28.60 -19.83 -1.99
N ASP A 31 27.70 -18.85 -2.08
CA ASP A 31 27.55 -17.95 -3.22
C ASP A 31 28.87 -17.26 -3.59
N PRO A 32 29.20 -17.10 -4.88
CA PRO A 32 30.47 -16.54 -5.36
C PRO A 32 30.73 -15.10 -4.88
N VAL A 33 29.67 -14.36 -4.52
CA VAL A 33 29.73 -13.00 -3.98
C VAL A 33 30.36 -12.96 -2.57
N VAL A 34 30.23 -14.03 -1.80
CA VAL A 34 30.80 -14.13 -0.44
C VAL A 34 32.31 -14.36 -0.51
N HIS A 35 32.80 -15.00 -1.57
CA HIS A 35 34.22 -15.34 -1.73
C HIS A 35 35.09 -14.12 -2.12
N GLU A 36 34.58 -13.23 -2.98
CA GLU A 36 35.27 -11.96 -3.33
C GLU A 36 35.34 -10.97 -2.16
N ALA A 37 34.30 -10.91 -1.33
CA ALA A 37 34.28 -10.03 -0.16
C ALA A 37 35.30 -10.44 0.92
N ILE A 38 35.52 -11.75 1.09
CA ILE A 38 36.51 -12.28 2.04
C ILE A 38 37.94 -12.01 1.53
N TRP A 39 38.19 -12.17 0.23
CA TRP A 39 39.52 -11.91 -0.36
C TRP A 39 39.92 -10.43 -0.31
N ASN A 40 39.00 -9.50 -0.58
CA ASN A 40 39.30 -8.07 -0.54
C ASN A 40 39.55 -7.54 0.88
N VAL A 41 39.00 -8.18 1.92
CA VAL A 41 39.23 -7.79 3.32
C VAL A 41 40.54 -8.37 3.86
N LEU A 42 40.94 -9.57 3.43
CA LEU A 42 42.22 -10.17 3.82
C LEU A 42 43.41 -9.33 3.33
N VAL A 43 43.35 -8.83 2.08
CA VAL A 43 44.39 -7.99 1.47
C VAL A 43 44.55 -6.64 2.20
N ILE A 44 43.50 -6.12 2.81
CA ILE A 44 43.54 -4.84 3.55
C ILE A 44 44.13 -5.02 4.96
N CYS A 45 43.99 -6.20 5.58
CA CYS A 45 44.52 -6.49 6.91
C CYS A 45 46.04 -6.73 6.92
N ASP A 46 46.61 -7.33 5.86
CA ASP A 46 48.06 -7.57 5.77
C ASP A 46 48.88 -6.29 5.60
N LEU A 47 48.30 -5.22 5.06
CA LEU A 47 49.00 -3.95 4.81
C LEU A 47 49.09 -3.01 6.03
N LYS A 48 48.41 -3.30 7.15
CA LYS A 48 48.31 -2.35 8.29
C LYS A 48 48.62 -2.92 9.67
N GLY A 49 49.01 -4.19 9.80
CA GLY A 49 49.56 -4.73 11.05
C GLY A 49 48.65 -4.59 12.28
N PHE A 50 47.33 -4.68 12.10
CA PHE A 50 46.38 -4.67 13.20
C PHE A 50 45.95 -6.10 13.54
N THR A 51 46.26 -6.57 14.75
CA THR A 51 45.69 -7.80 15.31
C THR A 51 44.28 -7.49 15.83
N CYS A 52 43.27 -7.68 14.99
CA CYS A 52 41.87 -7.48 15.38
C CYS A 52 41.24 -8.80 15.83
N ASP A 53 40.76 -8.86 17.07
CA ASP A 53 39.99 -9.98 17.61
C ASP A 53 38.80 -10.35 16.70
N LEU A 54 38.75 -11.61 16.26
CA LEU A 54 37.73 -12.19 15.36
C LEU A 54 36.28 -11.99 15.88
N LYS A 55 36.09 -11.88 17.21
CA LYS A 55 34.77 -11.68 17.82
C LYS A 55 34.22 -10.27 17.60
N SER A 56 35.07 -9.26 17.58
CA SER A 56 34.68 -7.86 17.33
C SER A 56 34.38 -7.61 15.86
N PHE A 57 35.08 -8.33 14.96
CA PHE A 57 34.86 -8.25 13.51
C PHE A 57 33.54 -8.90 13.08
N ALA A 58 33.19 -10.07 13.64
CA ALA A 58 31.92 -10.73 13.35
C ALA A 58 30.70 -9.90 13.79
N MET A 59 30.81 -9.17 14.90
CA MET A 59 29.71 -8.32 15.39
C MET A 59 29.51 -7.07 14.52
N LEU A 60 30.60 -6.43 14.07
CA LEU A 60 30.55 -5.28 13.16
C LEU A 60 30.13 -5.68 11.74
N CYS A 61 30.54 -6.86 11.27
CA CYS A 61 30.14 -7.38 9.96
C CYS A 61 28.64 -7.75 9.95
N ASN A 62 28.13 -8.38 11.02
CA ASN A 62 26.69 -8.65 11.17
C ASN A 62 25.86 -7.37 11.29
N LEU A 63 26.35 -6.33 11.98
CA LEU A 63 25.68 -5.03 12.01
C LEU A 63 25.66 -4.36 10.62
N ARG A 64 26.75 -4.45 9.86
CA ARG A 64 26.86 -3.87 8.52
C ARG A 64 25.99 -4.62 7.49
N ILE A 65 25.90 -5.94 7.56
CA ILE A 65 25.04 -6.76 6.70
C ILE A 65 23.56 -6.48 7.01
N LEU A 66 23.19 -6.34 8.29
CA LEU A 66 21.81 -6.00 8.69
C LEU A 66 21.43 -4.54 8.40
N LEU A 67 22.38 -3.59 8.46
CA LEU A 67 22.17 -2.19 8.11
C LEU A 67 22.14 -1.97 6.58
N ASN A 68 22.94 -2.71 5.82
CA ASN A 68 22.91 -2.69 4.36
C ASN A 68 21.64 -3.39 3.84
N ALA A 69 21.24 -4.54 4.38
CA ALA A 69 19.98 -5.19 4.01
C ALA A 69 18.75 -4.28 4.27
N ARG A 70 18.80 -3.42 5.30
CA ARG A 70 17.72 -2.47 5.65
C ARG A 70 17.64 -1.21 4.80
N THR A 71 18.71 -0.83 4.11
CA THR A 71 18.75 0.36 3.24
C THR A 71 18.78 0.01 1.75
N VAL A 72 19.05 -1.25 1.42
CA VAL A 72 19.19 -1.73 0.03
C VAL A 72 17.85 -1.90 -0.68
N SER A 73 16.70 -2.00 0.02
CA SER A 73 15.40 -2.23 -0.62
C SER A 73 14.69 -0.97 -1.17
N GLN A 74 15.14 0.24 -0.84
CA GLN A 74 14.37 1.46 -1.17
C GLN A 74 14.72 2.13 -2.51
N ARG A 75 15.59 1.53 -3.33
CA ARG A 75 15.98 2.07 -4.64
C ARG A 75 16.17 0.97 -5.68
N ALA A 76 15.32 -0.05 -5.68
CA ALA A 76 15.44 -1.16 -6.62
C ALA A 76 15.13 -0.72 -8.06
N TYR A 77 14.12 0.12 -8.27
CA TYR A 77 13.73 0.60 -9.59
C TYR A 77 14.74 1.63 -10.14
N CYS A 78 15.24 2.53 -9.29
CA CYS A 78 16.33 3.46 -9.65
C CYS A 78 17.65 2.76 -10.01
N ARG A 79 17.81 1.45 -9.74
CA ARG A 79 18.98 0.65 -10.14
C ARG A 79 18.75 -0.13 -11.44
N LEU A 80 17.51 -0.21 -11.92
CA LEU A 80 17.20 -0.86 -13.19
C LEU A 80 17.70 -0.01 -14.37
N SER A 81 18.04 -0.69 -15.46
CA SER A 81 18.28 -0.06 -16.76
C SER A 81 17.02 0.65 -17.27
N ASP A 82 17.20 1.63 -18.17
CA ASP A 82 16.07 2.44 -18.67
C ASP A 82 15.01 1.59 -19.40
N GLU A 83 15.42 0.52 -20.08
CA GLU A 83 14.48 -0.41 -20.73
C GLU A 83 13.68 -1.24 -19.72
N GLU A 84 14.33 -1.77 -18.67
CA GLU A 84 13.64 -2.48 -17.59
C GLU A 84 12.64 -1.58 -16.84
N ARG A 85 12.94 -0.28 -16.68
CA ARG A 85 12.02 0.70 -16.11
C ARG A 85 10.79 0.89 -16.99
N LYS A 86 10.99 1.06 -18.29
CA LYS A 86 9.87 1.19 -19.25
C LYS A 86 8.96 -0.03 -19.20
N ILE A 87 9.53 -1.24 -19.19
CA ILE A 87 8.75 -2.49 -19.11
C ILE A 87 7.91 -2.52 -17.82
N LYS A 88 8.51 -2.24 -16.66
CA LYS A 88 7.77 -2.19 -15.39
C LYS A 88 6.68 -1.13 -15.36
N LEU A 89 6.91 0.05 -15.95
CA LEU A 89 5.89 1.11 -16.04
C LEU A 89 4.72 0.74 -16.97
N VAL A 90 4.99 -0.03 -18.03
CA VAL A 90 3.95 -0.52 -18.94
C VAL A 90 3.11 -1.60 -18.27
N GLU A 91 3.72 -2.47 -17.46
CA GLU A 91 3.02 -3.50 -16.69
C GLU A 91 2.29 -2.94 -15.46
N HIS A 92 2.73 -1.80 -14.94
CA HIS A 92 2.15 -1.16 -13.76
C HIS A 92 0.70 -0.74 -13.98
N ILE A 93 -0.16 -1.06 -13.01
CA ILE A 93 -1.54 -0.58 -13.00
C ILE A 93 -1.54 0.95 -12.84
N GLN A 94 -1.78 1.66 -13.96
CA GLN A 94 -1.79 3.14 -14.01
C GLN A 94 -2.65 3.81 -12.92
N ASN A 95 -3.72 3.15 -12.46
CA ASN A 95 -4.64 3.65 -11.43
C ASN A 95 -4.56 2.84 -10.12
N PHE A 96 -3.38 2.31 -9.76
CA PHE A 96 -3.21 1.45 -8.58
C PHE A 96 -3.73 2.10 -7.30
N ARG A 97 -3.43 3.39 -7.11
CA ARG A 97 -3.88 4.20 -5.97
C ARG A 97 -5.40 4.27 -5.83
N GLU A 98 -6.12 4.33 -6.95
CA GLU A 98 -7.58 4.40 -6.92
C GLU A 98 -8.20 3.04 -6.60
N VAL A 99 -7.61 1.96 -7.12
CA VAL A 99 -8.08 0.59 -6.89
C VAL A 99 -7.87 0.19 -5.42
N TYR A 100 -6.68 0.46 -4.90
CA TYR A 100 -6.25 0.10 -3.54
C TYR A 100 -5.71 1.29 -2.76
N PRO A 101 -6.57 2.25 -2.37
CA PRO A 101 -6.16 3.37 -1.54
C PRO A 101 -5.73 2.94 -0.13
N ASP A 102 -6.12 1.75 0.31
CA ASP A 102 -5.79 1.21 1.63
C ASP A 102 -4.36 0.68 1.75
N PHE A 103 -3.75 0.24 0.65
CA PHE A 103 -2.35 -0.22 0.65
C PHE A 103 -1.34 0.93 0.49
N GLN A 104 -1.83 2.15 0.30
CA GLN A 104 -0.97 3.32 0.15
C GLN A 104 -0.26 3.65 1.47
N PRO A 105 0.99 4.12 1.41
CA PRO A 105 1.70 4.58 2.60
C PRO A 105 1.29 6.00 2.99
N THR A 106 1.32 6.27 4.31
CA THR A 106 0.82 7.55 4.87
C THR A 106 1.41 8.76 4.17
N SER A 107 0.55 9.67 3.70
CA SER A 107 0.99 10.96 3.11
C SER A 107 1.77 11.85 4.09
N ILE A 108 1.72 11.54 5.38
CA ILE A 108 2.40 12.28 6.45
C ILE A 108 3.77 11.65 6.70
N TYR A 109 4.77 12.16 5.99
CA TYR A 109 6.14 11.66 6.00
C TYR A 109 6.73 11.48 7.42
N GLY A 110 6.48 12.41 8.34
CA GLY A 110 6.98 12.34 9.72
C GLY A 110 6.42 11.20 10.57
N ARG A 111 5.39 10.49 10.08
CA ARG A 111 4.79 9.32 10.75
C ARG A 111 5.06 8.00 10.03
N ARG A 112 5.87 8.01 8.96
CA ARG A 112 6.20 6.80 8.18
C ARG A 112 7.18 5.91 8.93
N ASN A 113 6.91 4.62 8.86
CA ASN A 113 7.80 3.58 9.36
C ASN A 113 7.62 2.33 8.50
N LEU A 114 8.66 2.00 7.72
CA LEU A 114 8.62 0.92 6.73
C LEU A 114 8.28 -0.42 7.35
N LEU A 115 8.88 -0.75 8.50
CA LEU A 115 8.62 -2.02 9.18
C LEU A 115 7.18 -2.11 9.65
N ARG A 116 6.61 -1.00 10.14
CA ARG A 116 5.20 -0.96 10.53
C ARG A 116 4.30 -1.20 9.32
N GLU A 117 4.56 -0.51 8.21
CA GLU A 117 3.77 -0.60 6.99
C GLU A 117 3.85 -1.99 6.34
N GLU A 118 5.02 -2.62 6.38
CA GLU A 118 5.20 -4.02 5.95
C GLU A 118 4.41 -5.02 6.82
N LEU A 119 4.42 -4.84 8.15
CA LEU A 119 3.65 -5.69 9.06
C LEU A 119 2.14 -5.48 8.87
N GLU A 120 1.69 -4.22 8.74
CA GLU A 120 0.29 -3.90 8.45
C GLU A 120 -0.16 -4.51 7.12
N ARG A 121 0.67 -4.47 6.06
CA ARG A 121 0.38 -5.12 4.79
C ARG A 121 0.23 -6.63 4.91
N LYS A 122 1.14 -7.30 5.64
CA LYS A 122 1.03 -8.75 5.89
C LYS A 122 -0.28 -9.10 6.58
N ASP A 123 -0.65 -8.36 7.63
CA ASP A 123 -1.92 -8.57 8.34
C ASP A 123 -3.15 -8.32 7.45
N MET A 124 -3.11 -7.27 6.61
CA MET A 124 -4.17 -6.97 5.64
C MET A 124 -4.37 -8.10 4.63
N LEU A 125 -3.27 -8.65 4.10
CA LEU A 125 -3.29 -9.78 3.16
C LEU A 125 -3.86 -11.05 3.82
N GLU A 126 -3.40 -11.37 5.03
CA GLU A 126 -3.94 -12.50 5.80
C GLU A 126 -5.45 -12.36 6.03
N ARG A 127 -5.92 -11.14 6.31
CA ARG A 127 -7.34 -10.86 6.49
C ARG A 127 -8.15 -11.06 5.20
N ARG A 128 -7.59 -10.68 4.05
CA ARG A 128 -8.18 -10.89 2.71
C ARG A 128 -8.22 -12.35 2.28
N LEU A 129 -7.44 -13.25 2.90
CA LEU A 129 -7.62 -14.69 2.71
C LEU A 129 -8.93 -15.19 3.30
N ARG A 130 -9.33 -14.62 4.44
CA ARG A 130 -10.53 -15.02 5.19
C ARG A 130 -11.80 -14.38 4.65
N ILE A 131 -11.73 -13.15 4.13
CA ILE A 131 -12.88 -12.45 3.54
C ILE A 131 -12.56 -11.91 2.16
N ASP A 132 -13.50 -12.13 1.25
CA ASP A 132 -13.54 -11.50 -0.06
C ASP A 132 -13.89 -10.01 0.09
N ILE A 133 -12.87 -9.16 -0.09
CA ILE A 133 -13.02 -7.72 -0.20
C ILE A 133 -13.03 -7.36 -1.70
N PRO A 134 -14.19 -7.00 -2.28
CA PRO A 134 -14.28 -6.61 -3.68
C PRO A 134 -13.72 -5.20 -3.92
N GLU A 135 -13.45 -4.90 -5.19
CA GLU A 135 -13.13 -3.56 -5.68
C GLU A 135 -14.39 -2.67 -5.70
N PHE A 136 -14.30 -1.47 -5.12
CA PHE A 136 -15.37 -0.47 -5.17
C PHE A 136 -14.82 0.95 -4.99
N TYR A 137 -15.55 1.94 -5.49
CA TYR A 137 -15.15 3.34 -5.48
C TYR A 137 -16.16 4.20 -4.74
N VAL A 138 -15.79 5.47 -4.52
CA VAL A 138 -16.73 6.46 -4.02
C VAL A 138 -17.83 6.69 -5.07
N GLY A 139 -19.07 6.59 -4.62
CA GLY A 139 -20.26 6.57 -5.48
C GLY A 139 -20.83 5.18 -5.76
N SER A 140 -20.07 4.10 -5.52
CA SER A 140 -20.58 2.74 -5.68
C SER A 140 -21.61 2.40 -4.59
N ILE A 141 -22.60 1.56 -4.92
CA ILE A 141 -23.59 1.05 -3.97
C ILE A 141 -23.09 -0.28 -3.42
N VAL A 142 -22.92 -0.32 -2.10
CA VAL A 142 -22.33 -1.46 -1.39
C VAL A 142 -23.28 -1.92 -0.29
N ALA A 143 -23.38 -3.25 -0.14
CA ALA A 143 -24.03 -3.89 0.98
C ALA A 143 -23.00 -4.59 1.88
N VAL A 144 -23.00 -4.24 3.15
CA VAL A 144 -22.10 -4.81 4.16
C VAL A 144 -22.93 -5.67 5.10
N THR A 145 -22.50 -6.92 5.27
CA THR A 145 -23.04 -7.82 6.29
C THR A 145 -22.11 -7.81 7.50
N TYR A 146 -22.62 -7.29 8.61
CA TYR A 146 -21.91 -7.12 9.87
C TYR A 146 -22.46 -8.07 10.94
N SER A 147 -21.60 -8.73 11.70
CA SER A 147 -22.00 -9.56 12.83
C SER A 147 -21.97 -8.76 14.13
N ASP A 148 -23.13 -8.60 14.77
CA ASP A 148 -23.23 -8.03 16.12
C ASP A 148 -23.92 -9.05 17.03
N LYS A 149 -23.28 -9.36 18.16
CA LYS A 149 -23.82 -10.28 19.16
C LYS A 149 -25.04 -9.69 19.89
N LYS A 150 -25.18 -8.36 19.92
CA LYS A 150 -26.24 -7.67 20.64
C LYS A 150 -27.54 -7.54 19.84
N LEU A 151 -27.48 -7.72 18.51
CA LEU A 151 -28.61 -7.50 17.62
C LEU A 151 -29.38 -8.80 17.37
N VAL A 152 -30.70 -8.68 17.26
CA VAL A 152 -31.61 -9.79 16.96
C VAL A 152 -31.31 -10.27 15.54
N GLY A 153 -30.85 -11.51 15.39
CA GLY A 153 -30.47 -12.10 14.10
C GLY A 153 -28.96 -12.28 13.88
N MET A 154 -28.10 -11.85 14.81
CA MET A 154 -26.63 -12.01 14.83
C MET A 154 -25.85 -11.40 13.64
N LYS A 155 -26.48 -11.21 12.47
CA LYS A 155 -25.94 -10.64 11.25
C LYS A 155 -26.92 -9.60 10.71
N ASN A 156 -26.42 -8.40 10.48
CA ASN A 156 -27.18 -7.28 9.94
C ASN A 156 -26.61 -6.89 8.58
N ARG A 157 -27.49 -6.61 7.62
CA ARG A 157 -27.12 -6.14 6.29
C ARG A 157 -27.47 -4.66 6.19
N PHE A 158 -26.48 -3.82 5.91
CA PHE A 158 -26.68 -2.41 5.61
C PHE A 158 -26.30 -2.14 4.15
N LEU A 159 -27.20 -1.50 3.42
CA LEU A 159 -27.02 -1.11 2.02
C LEU A 159 -26.95 0.41 1.94
N GLY A 160 -25.96 0.94 1.24
CA GLY A 160 -25.86 2.38 0.99
C GLY A 160 -24.84 2.74 -0.09
N ILE A 161 -24.82 4.03 -0.45
CA ILE A 161 -23.79 4.61 -1.30
C ILE A 161 -22.52 4.85 -0.49
N CYS A 162 -21.37 4.50 -1.04
CA CYS A 162 -20.09 4.86 -0.44
C CYS A 162 -19.80 6.35 -0.66
N ILE A 163 -19.76 7.11 0.43
CA ILE A 163 -19.53 8.56 0.41
C ILE A 163 -18.07 8.91 0.36
N SER A 164 -17.28 8.23 1.19
CA SER A 164 -15.87 8.53 1.36
C SER A 164 -15.13 7.27 1.75
N ARG A 165 -13.95 7.09 1.18
CA ARG A 165 -12.92 6.14 1.64
C ARG A 165 -11.80 6.98 2.26
N ARG A 166 -11.47 6.71 3.51
CA ARG A 166 -10.49 7.48 4.28
C ARG A 166 -9.52 6.54 4.97
N LEU A 167 -8.36 7.08 5.33
CA LEU A 167 -7.29 6.36 5.99
C LEU A 167 -6.72 5.22 5.16
N GLU A 168 -5.56 4.77 5.61
CA GLU A 168 -4.70 3.79 4.94
C GLU A 168 -4.32 2.70 5.94
N GLY A 169 -3.81 1.57 5.45
CA GLY A 169 -3.45 0.41 6.24
C GLY A 169 -4.65 -0.30 6.87
N LEU A 170 -4.41 -0.93 8.03
CA LEU A 170 -5.43 -1.68 8.79
C LEU A 170 -6.62 -0.82 9.22
N LYS A 171 -6.41 0.49 9.38
CA LYS A 171 -7.43 1.47 9.79
C LYS A 171 -8.19 2.07 8.63
N SER A 172 -8.05 1.53 7.42
CA SER A 172 -8.82 2.02 6.28
C SER A 172 -10.32 1.93 6.56
N GLN A 173 -11.02 3.05 6.36
CA GLN A 173 -12.42 3.23 6.68
C GLN A 173 -13.20 3.67 5.45
N PHE A 174 -14.46 3.26 5.40
CA PHE A 174 -15.40 3.75 4.40
C PHE A 174 -16.76 4.05 5.05
N THR A 175 -17.39 5.11 4.59
CA THR A 175 -18.69 5.55 5.10
C THR A 175 -19.76 5.26 4.09
N LEU A 176 -20.79 4.52 4.50
CA LEU A 176 -21.98 4.26 3.71
C LEU A 176 -23.12 5.16 4.18
N ARG A 177 -23.88 5.71 3.24
CA ARG A 177 -25.12 6.48 3.51
C ARG A 177 -26.31 5.84 2.82
N ASN A 178 -27.44 5.83 3.52
CA ASN A 178 -28.73 5.54 2.94
C ASN A 178 -29.82 6.32 3.67
N VAL A 179 -30.91 6.66 2.98
CA VAL A 179 -32.12 7.20 3.60
C VAL A 179 -33.11 6.06 3.77
N ILE A 180 -33.37 5.69 5.01
CA ILE A 180 -34.31 4.61 5.39
C ILE A 180 -35.48 5.27 6.10
N GLU A 181 -36.69 5.06 5.60
CA GLU A 181 -37.93 5.61 6.18
C GLU A 181 -37.88 7.15 6.39
N GLY A 182 -37.23 7.86 5.45
CA GLY A 182 -37.07 9.31 5.51
C GLY A 182 -35.95 9.82 6.44
N ILE A 183 -35.27 8.92 7.15
CA ILE A 183 -34.15 9.25 8.03
C ILE A 183 -32.84 8.92 7.32
N GLY A 184 -31.94 9.91 7.22
CA GLY A 184 -30.60 9.70 6.69
C GLY A 184 -29.70 9.00 7.71
N VAL A 185 -29.26 7.78 7.39
CA VAL A 185 -28.38 6.97 8.22
C VAL A 185 -27.01 6.89 7.57
N GLU A 186 -25.97 7.19 8.34
CA GLU A 186 -24.58 7.03 7.95
C GLU A 186 -23.90 6.02 8.86
N VAL A 187 -23.24 5.03 8.26
CA VAL A 187 -22.49 4.02 8.99
C VAL A 187 -21.07 3.98 8.47
N MET A 188 -20.13 4.18 9.38
CA MET A 188 -18.71 4.06 9.11
C MET A 188 -18.25 2.64 9.43
N TYR A 189 -17.61 2.01 8.45
CA TYR A 189 -17.02 0.68 8.58
C TYR A 189 -15.51 0.76 8.44
N GLU A 190 -14.81 -0.01 9.25
CA GLU A 190 -13.39 -0.31 9.10
C GLU A 190 -13.25 -1.56 8.21
N MET A 191 -12.46 -1.48 7.14
CA MET A 191 -12.36 -2.53 6.11
C MET A 191 -11.94 -3.89 6.66
N TYR A 192 -11.02 -3.90 7.62
CA TYR A 192 -10.32 -5.11 8.07
C TYR A 192 -10.86 -5.69 9.38
N THR A 193 -11.92 -5.12 9.95
CA THR A 193 -12.46 -5.56 11.24
C THR A 193 -12.98 -7.00 11.16
N PRO A 194 -12.76 -7.84 12.20
CA PRO A 194 -13.24 -9.23 12.22
C PRO A 194 -14.77 -9.36 12.26
N THR A 195 -15.48 -8.30 12.61
CA THR A 195 -16.95 -8.28 12.72
C THR A 195 -17.65 -8.18 11.37
N ILE A 196 -16.97 -7.71 10.32
CA ILE A 196 -17.51 -7.76 8.97
C ILE A 196 -17.46 -9.21 8.50
N THR A 197 -18.60 -9.73 8.03
CA THR A 197 -18.72 -11.09 7.48
C THR A 197 -18.58 -11.10 5.96
N LYS A 198 -19.20 -10.14 5.27
CA LYS A 198 -19.21 -10.08 3.81
C LYS A 198 -19.42 -8.66 3.30
N ILE A 199 -18.71 -8.29 2.25
CA ILE A 199 -18.89 -7.03 1.52
C ILE A 199 -19.35 -7.40 0.10
N GLU A 200 -20.51 -6.89 -0.30
CA GLU A 200 -21.10 -7.10 -1.62
C GLU A 200 -21.22 -5.77 -2.35
N VAL A 201 -20.69 -5.70 -3.56
CA VAL A 201 -20.92 -4.55 -4.45
C VAL A 201 -22.17 -4.82 -5.25
N ILE A 202 -23.18 -3.95 -5.08
CA ILE A 202 -24.45 -4.06 -5.80
C ILE A 202 -24.34 -3.32 -7.12
N LYS A 203 -23.81 -2.10 -7.10
CA LYS A 203 -23.59 -1.31 -8.31
C LYS A 203 -22.21 -0.69 -8.26
N LEU A 204 -21.37 -1.06 -9.21
CA LEU A 204 -20.05 -0.48 -9.39
C LEU A 204 -20.18 0.77 -10.26
N GLU A 205 -20.03 1.95 -9.64
CA GLU A 205 -19.99 3.22 -10.34
C GLU A 205 -19.01 4.17 -9.66
N LYS A 206 -18.41 5.07 -10.45
CA LYS A 206 -17.64 6.21 -9.97
C LYS A 206 -18.50 7.47 -10.07
N ARG A 207 -18.23 8.45 -9.21
CA ARG A 207 -18.74 9.82 -9.34
C ARG A 207 -17.64 10.75 -9.84
N LEU A 208 -17.99 12.01 -10.10
CA LEU A 208 -17.05 13.03 -10.54
C LEU A 208 -16.08 13.47 -9.42
N ASP A 209 -16.47 13.24 -8.17
CA ASP A 209 -15.77 13.66 -6.96
C ASP A 209 -15.37 12.44 -6.11
N ASP A 210 -14.28 12.59 -5.36
CA ASP A 210 -13.73 11.56 -4.47
C ASP A 210 -14.37 11.56 -3.06
N ASP A 211 -15.10 12.61 -2.67
CA ASP A 211 -15.84 12.70 -1.40
C ASP A 211 -17.25 13.24 -1.70
N LEU A 212 -18.28 12.47 -1.34
CA LEU A 212 -19.69 12.80 -1.56
C LEU A 212 -20.37 13.31 -0.29
N SER A 213 -19.61 13.84 0.68
CA SER A 213 -20.15 14.31 1.97
C SER A 213 -21.18 15.42 1.83
N TYR A 214 -21.23 16.10 0.68
CA TYR A 214 -22.29 17.05 0.34
C TYR A 214 -23.68 16.41 0.18
N LEU A 215 -23.78 15.08 0.07
CA LEU A 215 -25.07 14.36 0.07
C LEU A 215 -25.84 14.51 1.39
N VAL A 216 -25.19 14.95 2.47
CA VAL A 216 -25.85 15.31 3.72
C VAL A 216 -26.81 16.49 3.52
N ASP A 217 -26.34 17.51 2.81
CA ASP A 217 -27.06 18.76 2.56
C ASP A 217 -27.90 18.72 1.26
N ALA A 218 -27.79 17.64 0.49
CA ALA A 218 -28.55 17.42 -0.73
C ALA A 218 -30.00 16.97 -0.47
N TYR A 219 -30.81 16.97 -1.53
CA TYR A 219 -32.14 16.36 -1.48
C TYR A 219 -32.06 14.85 -1.20
N PRO A 220 -32.98 14.28 -0.41
CA PRO A 220 -32.95 12.86 -0.04
C PRO A 220 -32.94 11.89 -1.23
N GLU A 221 -33.53 12.30 -2.37
CA GLU A 221 -33.66 11.53 -3.61
C GLU A 221 -32.31 10.95 -4.06
N TYR A 222 -31.23 11.73 -3.97
CA TYR A 222 -29.90 11.30 -4.39
C TYR A 222 -29.24 10.27 -3.46
N SER A 223 -29.78 10.08 -2.25
CA SER A 223 -29.25 9.21 -1.20
C SER A 223 -30.19 8.07 -0.80
N THR A 224 -31.39 8.01 -1.38
CA THR A 224 -32.39 6.99 -1.07
C THR A 224 -32.16 5.78 -1.97
N PHE A 225 -31.79 4.64 -1.37
CA PHE A 225 -31.59 3.38 -2.08
C PHE A 225 -32.44 2.27 -1.47
N ASN A 226 -33.02 1.44 -2.32
CA ASN A 226 -33.80 0.29 -1.89
C ASN A 226 -32.87 -0.76 -1.24
N ILE A 227 -33.21 -1.20 -0.02
CA ILE A 227 -32.47 -2.19 0.77
C ILE A 227 -32.38 -3.55 0.05
N HIS A 228 -33.39 -3.89 -0.75
CA HIS A 228 -33.50 -5.16 -1.48
C HIS A 228 -33.10 -5.03 -2.96
N MET A 229 -32.28 -4.04 -3.31
CA MET A 229 -31.79 -3.87 -4.67
C MET A 229 -30.93 -5.07 -5.13
N GLU A 230 -31.18 -5.55 -6.34
CA GLU A 230 -30.41 -6.64 -6.95
C GLU A 230 -29.03 -6.15 -7.44
N PRO A 231 -27.98 -6.98 -7.32
CA PRO A 231 -26.63 -6.62 -7.78
C PRO A 231 -26.55 -6.58 -9.31
N THR A 232 -26.15 -5.43 -9.84
CA THR A 232 -25.82 -5.23 -11.25
C THR A 232 -24.40 -5.75 -11.51
N SER A 233 -24.27 -6.80 -12.32
CA SER A 233 -22.96 -7.34 -12.68
C SER A 233 -22.20 -6.41 -13.63
N HIS A 234 -20.96 -6.07 -13.28
CA HIS A 234 -20.02 -5.40 -14.19
C HIS A 234 -19.19 -6.43 -14.96
N VAL A 235 -18.94 -6.19 -16.25
CA VAL A 235 -18.10 -7.06 -17.08
C VAL A 235 -16.63 -6.81 -16.75
N ILE A 236 -15.87 -7.89 -16.55
CA ILE A 236 -14.45 -7.83 -16.22
C ILE A 236 -13.67 -7.18 -17.39
N GLY A 237 -12.70 -6.30 -17.07
CA GLY A 237 -11.87 -5.60 -18.06
C GLY A 237 -12.49 -4.36 -18.71
N LYS A 238 -13.78 -4.10 -18.52
CA LYS A 238 -14.35 -2.80 -18.91
C LYS A 238 -14.01 -1.73 -17.86
N PRO A 239 -13.68 -0.49 -18.27
CA PRO A 239 -13.46 0.59 -17.31
C PRO A 239 -14.74 0.83 -16.50
N VAL A 240 -14.57 1.22 -15.24
CA VAL A 240 -15.71 1.49 -14.35
C VAL A 240 -16.48 2.71 -14.85
N PRO A 241 -17.82 2.61 -15.01
CA PRO A 241 -18.61 3.73 -15.51
C PRO A 241 -18.61 4.89 -14.52
N ILE A 242 -18.36 6.11 -15.04
CA ILE A 242 -18.45 7.36 -14.27
C ILE A 242 -19.84 7.94 -14.48
N ASN A 243 -20.57 8.16 -13.38
CA ASN A 243 -21.90 8.75 -13.40
C ASN A 243 -21.77 10.30 -13.42
N PRO A 244 -22.22 10.97 -14.50
CA PRO A 244 -22.11 12.43 -14.64
C PRO A 244 -23.19 13.21 -13.89
N LEU A 245 -24.06 12.54 -13.13
CA LEU A 245 -25.16 13.17 -12.39
C LEU A 245 -24.65 14.27 -11.46
N LYS A 246 -25.21 15.47 -11.61
CA LYS A 246 -25.01 16.61 -10.72
C LYS A 246 -26.13 16.68 -9.68
N VAL A 247 -25.75 17.00 -8.45
CA VAL A 247 -26.62 17.00 -7.28
C VAL A 247 -27.06 18.41 -6.95
N LYS A 248 -28.37 18.59 -6.74
CA LYS A 248 -28.95 19.82 -6.18
C LYS A 248 -28.87 19.82 -4.66
N LEU A 249 -28.31 20.89 -4.09
CA LEU A 249 -28.30 21.11 -2.65
C LEU A 249 -29.64 21.71 -2.18
N ARG A 250 -30.00 21.47 -0.92
CA ARG A 250 -31.10 22.18 -0.25
C ARG A 250 -30.75 23.67 -0.10
N PRO A 251 -31.72 24.56 0.19
CA PRO A 251 -31.38 25.92 0.59
C PRO A 251 -30.54 25.94 1.89
N PRO A 252 -29.69 26.96 2.09
CA PRO A 252 -28.87 27.11 3.30
C PRO A 252 -29.74 27.30 4.56
N PRO A 253 -29.21 27.02 5.78
CA PRO A 253 -27.81 26.75 6.11
C PRO A 253 -27.36 25.30 5.86
N TRP A 254 -26.12 25.14 5.39
CA TRP A 254 -25.48 23.84 5.17
C TRP A 254 -24.50 23.48 6.28
N THR A 255 -24.18 22.19 6.37
CA THR A 255 -23.18 21.65 7.30
C THR A 255 -21.78 22.20 7.04
N ARG A 256 -21.42 22.41 5.76
CA ARG A 256 -20.13 22.96 5.35
C ARG A 256 -20.31 24.01 4.26
N ARG A 257 -19.31 24.86 4.12
CA ARG A 257 -19.20 25.81 3.00
C ARG A 257 -18.71 25.08 1.76
N TRP A 258 -19.62 24.36 1.11
CA TRP A 258 -19.32 23.55 -0.08
C TRP A 258 -18.75 24.38 -1.23
N GLU A 259 -19.06 25.68 -1.27
CA GLU A 259 -18.57 26.62 -2.30
C GLU A 259 -17.06 26.78 -2.33
N LEU A 260 -16.36 26.44 -1.24
CA LEU A 260 -14.91 26.55 -1.12
C LEU A 260 -14.17 25.36 -1.73
N PHE A 261 -14.84 24.23 -1.87
CA PHE A 261 -14.25 23.04 -2.44
C PHE A 261 -14.46 23.02 -3.95
N ASP A 262 -13.52 22.45 -4.69
CA ASP A 262 -13.57 22.32 -6.15
C ASP A 262 -14.36 21.06 -6.58
N TYR A 263 -15.54 20.84 -6.01
CA TYR A 263 -16.44 19.74 -6.38
C TYR A 263 -17.09 19.97 -7.74
N LYS A 264 -17.08 18.94 -8.58
CA LYS A 264 -17.66 18.92 -9.94
C LYS A 264 -19.07 18.32 -9.97
N GLY A 265 -19.42 17.51 -8.96
CA GLY A 265 -20.70 16.82 -8.85
C GLY A 265 -21.83 17.64 -8.22
N ILE A 266 -21.56 18.86 -7.77
CA ILE A 266 -22.60 19.79 -7.31
C ILE A 266 -23.10 20.59 -8.52
N GLU A 267 -24.42 20.74 -8.67
CA GLU A 267 -24.98 21.62 -9.70
C GLU A 267 -24.49 23.05 -9.50
N ASP A 268 -24.16 23.76 -10.58
CA ASP A 268 -23.63 25.13 -10.49
C ASP A 268 -24.74 26.13 -10.17
N VAL A 269 -25.21 26.09 -8.93
CA VAL A 269 -26.18 27.05 -8.38
C VAL A 269 -25.48 28.39 -8.11
N TRP A 270 -24.15 28.44 -8.14
CA TRP A 270 -23.34 29.60 -7.71
C TRP A 270 -23.28 30.69 -8.78
N SER A 271 -23.25 30.29 -10.05
CA SER A 271 -23.21 31.23 -11.19
C SER A 271 -24.48 32.07 -11.31
N GLU A 272 -25.61 31.62 -10.74
CA GLU A 272 -26.89 32.34 -10.79
C GLU A 272 -27.13 33.25 -9.57
N GLN A 273 -26.25 33.25 -8.57
CA GLN A 273 -26.48 34.01 -7.34
C GLN A 273 -26.29 35.52 -7.49
N THR A 274 -26.90 36.27 -6.56
CA THR A 274 -26.83 37.74 -6.47
C THR A 274 -25.39 38.25 -6.49
N ALA A 275 -25.17 39.41 -7.10
CA ALA A 275 -23.84 40.04 -7.21
C ALA A 275 -23.11 40.18 -5.87
N TRP A 276 -23.83 40.45 -4.77
CA TRP A 276 -23.26 40.49 -3.42
C TRP A 276 -22.64 39.15 -3.01
N TYR A 277 -23.33 38.04 -3.26
CA TYR A 277 -22.86 36.71 -2.92
C TYR A 277 -21.65 36.32 -3.77
N LYS A 278 -21.68 36.62 -5.08
CA LYS A 278 -20.52 36.46 -5.98
C LYS A 278 -19.29 37.21 -5.47
N LYS A 279 -19.46 38.45 -4.99
CA LYS A 279 -18.36 39.26 -4.40
C LYS A 279 -17.82 38.64 -3.11
N LYS A 280 -18.69 38.14 -2.23
CA LYS A 280 -18.32 37.46 -0.98
C LYS A 280 -17.60 36.13 -1.26
N LEU A 281 -18.10 35.34 -2.19
CA LEU A 281 -17.49 34.07 -2.60
C LEU A 281 -16.12 34.29 -3.22
N ARG A 282 -15.98 35.25 -4.15
CA ARG A 282 -14.69 35.63 -4.77
C ARG A 282 -13.64 35.98 -3.72
N ARG A 283 -14.00 36.79 -2.71
CA ARG A 283 -13.09 37.11 -1.60
C ARG A 283 -12.62 35.85 -0.86
N THR A 284 -13.53 34.91 -0.61
CA THR A 284 -13.19 33.69 0.12
C THR A 284 -12.34 32.71 -0.71
N LYS A 285 -12.63 32.55 -2.02
CA LYS A 285 -11.82 31.72 -2.91
C LYS A 285 -10.41 32.31 -3.14
N LEU A 286 -10.29 33.63 -3.23
CA LEU A 286 -8.99 34.28 -3.39
C LEU A 286 -8.08 34.06 -2.17
N THR A 287 -8.66 33.95 -0.97
CA THR A 287 -7.91 33.67 0.26
C THR A 287 -7.52 32.20 0.41
N ASP A 288 -8.00 31.29 -0.45
CA ASP A 288 -7.60 29.89 -0.41
C ASP A 288 -6.22 29.68 -1.06
N LEU A 289 -5.18 29.96 -0.28
CA LEU A 289 -3.79 29.79 -0.69
C LEU A 289 -3.40 28.32 -0.87
N ARG A 290 -4.18 27.38 -0.33
CA ARG A 290 -3.88 25.94 -0.38
C ARG A 290 -3.83 25.42 -1.81
N LYS A 291 -4.61 26.00 -2.72
CA LYS A 291 -4.59 25.70 -4.15
C LYS A 291 -3.21 25.92 -4.80
N TYR A 292 -2.39 26.80 -4.23
CA TYR A 292 -1.06 27.13 -4.74
C TYR A 292 0.07 26.46 -3.93
N ASP A 293 -0.25 25.61 -2.96
CA ASP A 293 0.73 24.91 -2.14
C ASP A 293 1.27 23.66 -2.87
N LEU A 294 2.23 23.89 -3.76
CA LEU A 294 2.90 22.83 -4.52
C LEU A 294 3.58 21.79 -3.62
N ILE A 295 3.99 22.16 -2.41
CA ILE A 295 4.64 21.25 -1.45
C ILE A 295 3.60 20.28 -0.89
N ALA A 296 2.39 20.77 -0.60
CA ALA A 296 1.27 19.91 -0.20
C ALA A 296 0.89 18.92 -1.31
N ASP A 297 0.85 19.37 -2.56
CA ASP A 297 0.56 18.50 -3.71
C ASP A 297 1.66 17.45 -3.91
N TYR A 298 2.93 17.87 -3.86
CA TYR A 298 4.07 16.95 -3.95
C TYR A 298 4.02 15.87 -2.86
N ARG A 299 3.70 16.23 -1.61
CA ARG A 299 3.58 15.23 -0.52
C ARG A 299 2.46 14.21 -0.74
N GLN A 300 1.42 14.57 -1.47
CA GLN A 300 0.33 13.66 -1.79
C GLN A 300 0.64 12.80 -3.01
N VAL A 301 1.34 13.34 -4.01
CA VAL A 301 1.62 12.68 -5.30
C VAL A 301 2.93 11.90 -5.28
N ALA A 302 3.91 12.30 -4.47
CA ALA A 302 5.20 11.63 -4.35
C ALA A 302 5.11 10.36 -3.50
N THR A 303 4.27 9.42 -3.90
CA THR A 303 4.54 8.02 -3.61
C THR A 303 5.70 7.56 -4.50
N ASN A 304 6.64 6.87 -3.88
CA ASN A 304 7.78 6.34 -4.61
C ASN A 304 7.26 5.22 -5.52
N ILE A 305 7.41 5.35 -6.84
CA ILE A 305 7.00 4.32 -7.80
C ILE A 305 7.58 2.96 -7.42
N ASP A 306 8.79 2.93 -6.86
CA ASP A 306 9.43 1.74 -6.31
C ASP A 306 8.57 1.07 -5.22
N GLU A 307 7.95 1.85 -4.34
CA GLU A 307 7.07 1.36 -3.28
C GLU A 307 5.77 0.79 -3.88
N GLU A 308 5.15 1.49 -4.83
CA GLU A 308 3.93 1.02 -5.49
C GLU A 308 4.17 -0.29 -6.25
N LEU A 309 5.25 -0.38 -7.02
CA LEU A 309 5.65 -1.61 -7.72
C LEU A 309 5.93 -2.77 -6.77
N ALA A 310 6.57 -2.51 -5.62
CA ALA A 310 6.82 -3.55 -4.63
C ALA A 310 5.51 -4.07 -4.02
N ILE A 311 4.58 -3.18 -3.69
CA ILE A 311 3.26 -3.54 -3.16
C ILE A 311 2.45 -4.31 -4.21
N GLU A 312 2.50 -3.88 -5.47
CA GLU A 312 1.83 -4.54 -6.59
C GLU A 312 2.36 -5.98 -6.78
N GLN A 313 3.68 -6.17 -6.74
CA GLN A 313 4.29 -7.50 -6.79
C GLN A 313 3.83 -8.38 -5.63
N GLU A 314 3.81 -7.86 -4.40
CA GLU A 314 3.30 -8.60 -3.24
C GLU A 314 1.82 -9.00 -3.40
N MET A 315 1.00 -8.12 -3.98
CA MET A 315 -0.42 -8.39 -4.27
C MET A 315 -0.59 -9.47 -5.34
N LEU A 316 0.21 -9.44 -6.40
CA LEU A 316 0.23 -10.46 -7.44
C LEU A 316 0.66 -11.82 -6.89
N ASP A 317 1.71 -11.86 -6.08
CA ASP A 317 2.17 -13.06 -5.37
C ASP A 317 1.09 -13.62 -4.43
N PHE A 318 0.37 -12.74 -3.76
CA PHE A 318 -0.76 -13.13 -2.93
C PHE A 318 -1.90 -13.75 -3.75
N GLU A 319 -2.26 -13.14 -4.88
CA GLU A 319 -3.29 -13.68 -5.77
C GLU A 319 -2.89 -15.04 -6.37
N THR A 320 -1.65 -15.20 -6.79
CA THR A 320 -1.16 -16.46 -7.36
C THR A 320 -1.21 -17.58 -6.32
N LYS A 321 -0.74 -17.34 -5.09
CA LYS A 321 -0.87 -18.28 -3.96
C LYS A 321 -2.33 -18.63 -3.67
N ARG A 322 -3.21 -17.63 -3.66
CA ARG A 322 -4.66 -17.83 -3.43
C ARG A 322 -5.31 -18.70 -4.51
N ARG A 323 -4.91 -18.52 -5.77
CA ARG A 323 -5.36 -19.35 -6.90
C ARG A 323 -4.85 -20.79 -6.78
N GLN A 324 -3.58 -20.97 -6.46
CA GLN A 324 -2.97 -22.30 -6.25
C GLN A 324 -3.65 -23.07 -5.10
N ALA A 325 -4.01 -22.38 -4.02
CA ALA A 325 -4.72 -22.97 -2.88
C ALA A 325 -6.21 -23.29 -3.15
N GLY A 326 -6.77 -22.88 -4.31
CA GLY A 326 -8.14 -23.20 -4.69
C GLY A 326 -9.25 -22.49 -3.89
N VAL A 327 -8.90 -21.52 -3.04
CA VAL A 327 -9.84 -20.87 -2.09
C VAL A 327 -10.94 -20.10 -2.81
N THR A 328 -10.63 -19.41 -3.92
CA THR A 328 -11.61 -18.68 -4.73
C THR A 328 -11.19 -18.60 -6.20
N LYS A 329 -12.16 -18.62 -7.12
CA LYS A 329 -11.93 -18.39 -8.57
C LYS A 329 -11.94 -16.91 -8.97
N ARG A 330 -12.28 -15.99 -8.06
CA ARG A 330 -12.52 -14.56 -8.36
C ARG A 330 -11.27 -13.74 -8.05
N ARG A 331 -10.71 -13.05 -9.05
CA ARG A 331 -9.62 -12.08 -8.87
C ARG A 331 -10.09 -10.88 -8.04
N ILE A 332 -9.16 -10.30 -7.28
CA ILE A 332 -9.39 -9.08 -6.49
C ILE A 332 -9.29 -7.88 -7.44
N LEU A 333 -8.35 -7.94 -8.40
CA LEU A 333 -8.21 -7.02 -9.54
C LEU A 333 -9.25 -7.31 -10.64
N ARG A 334 -10.40 -6.62 -10.64
CA ARG A 334 -11.46 -6.86 -11.65
C ARG A 334 -11.52 -5.80 -12.76
N SER A 335 -11.20 -4.54 -12.45
CA SER A 335 -11.17 -3.48 -13.46
C SER A 335 -9.82 -3.35 -14.16
N ALA A 336 -8.76 -3.86 -13.53
CA ALA A 336 -7.37 -3.72 -13.98
C ALA A 336 -6.93 -4.80 -14.98
N GLU A 337 -7.86 -5.54 -15.58
CA GLU A 337 -7.58 -6.06 -16.92
C GLU A 337 -7.54 -4.86 -17.87
N GLN A 338 -6.41 -4.13 -17.85
CA GLN A 338 -5.90 -3.66 -19.13
C GLN A 338 -5.86 -4.92 -19.98
N SER A 339 -6.54 -4.89 -21.12
CA SER A 339 -6.14 -5.76 -22.20
C SER A 339 -4.64 -5.54 -22.34
N HIS A 340 -3.81 -6.44 -21.82
CA HIS A 340 -2.50 -6.62 -22.42
C HIS A 340 -2.85 -6.88 -23.88
N VAL A 341 -2.67 -5.83 -24.67
CA VAL A 341 -2.61 -5.89 -26.11
C VAL A 341 -1.52 -6.93 -26.35
N ARG A 342 -1.96 -8.18 -26.54
CA ARG A 342 -1.16 -9.20 -27.19
C ARG A 342 -1.19 -8.81 -28.65
N ASP A 343 -0.42 -7.79 -29.00
CA ASP A 343 0.04 -7.61 -30.36
C ASP A 343 1.20 -8.59 -30.61
#